data_AF-X1BI28-F1
#
_entry.id   AF-X1BI28-F1
#
_cell.length_a   1.000
_cell.length_b   1.000
_cell.length_c   1.000
_cell.angle_alpha   90.00
_cell.angle_beta   90.00
_cell.angle_gamma   90.00
#
_symmetry.space_group_name_H-M   'P 1'
#
loop_
_entity.id
_entity.type
_entity.pdbx_description
1 polymer ?
#
loop_
_entity_poly.entity_id
_entity_poly.type
_entity_poly.pdbx_seq_one_letter_code
_entity_poly.pdbx_strand_id
1 'polypeptide(L)'
;MQSATDINRPPESRNTNTNNNDSNRKTVNQTFEVTVPNGVRPNQPFSLIAGGQRVLVTCPPNARPGTRIRFNLPISVSGPADKGNNKKLDVSLKYDTEDGWIRSIRVTDMKFMWIRMDNAGEVMTSDGSFNVDTSAYVCNLAFLEGNDSRMRTGKVSIVPASEHTVDSVIKNTSGAEVVDYSEITEVQTQSFDEKVSWLLKTCKSLGVPWDEGHMRICVRRDNLLSDSVSAVMSLSREDLKKVWRFEFMEGRIQA
;
A
#
# COMPACT_ATOMS: atom_id res chain seq x y z
N MET A 1 -26.81 31.07 1.58
CA MET A 1 -25.61 30.25 1.79
C MET A 1 -24.94 30.07 0.44
N GLN A 2 -23.95 30.89 0.11
CA GLN A 2 -23.15 30.73 -1.12
C GLN A 2 -22.09 29.66 -0.85
N SER A 3 -21.96 28.69 -1.76
CA SER A 3 -20.96 27.61 -1.67
C SER A 3 -19.55 28.20 -1.56
N ALA A 4 -18.77 27.76 -0.57
CA ALA A 4 -17.43 28.27 -0.26
C ALA A 4 -16.33 27.83 -1.26
N THR A 5 -16.72 27.09 -2.30
CA THR A 5 -15.86 26.57 -3.36
C THR A 5 -16.30 27.15 -4.69
N ASP A 6 -15.42 27.92 -5.33
CA ASP A 6 -15.65 28.48 -6.67
C ASP A 6 -14.66 27.84 -7.66
N ILE A 7 -15.20 27.17 -8.68
CA ILE A 7 -14.49 26.20 -9.55
C ILE A 7 -14.03 26.85 -10.88
N ASN A 8 -14.47 28.07 -11.21
CA ASN A 8 -14.41 28.61 -12.57
C ASN A 8 -13.41 29.77 -12.77
N ARG A 9 -12.10 29.55 -12.59
CA ARG A 9 -11.06 30.48 -13.07
C ARG A 9 -10.03 29.76 -13.96
N PRO A 10 -9.68 30.28 -15.15
CA PRO A 10 -8.77 29.60 -16.06
C PRO A 10 -7.34 29.47 -15.50
N PRO A 11 -6.61 28.41 -15.86
CA PRO A 11 -5.26 28.14 -15.32
C PRO A 11 -4.23 29.15 -15.82
N GLU A 12 -3.38 29.64 -14.90
CA GLU A 12 -2.17 30.41 -15.23
C GLU A 12 -1.06 29.45 -15.72
N SER A 13 -0.43 29.78 -16.84
CA SER A 13 0.61 28.96 -17.46
C SER A 13 1.92 29.02 -16.66
N ARG A 14 2.43 27.86 -16.24
CA ARG A 14 3.75 27.73 -15.63
C ARG A 14 4.63 26.79 -16.43
N ASN A 15 5.80 27.28 -16.81
CA ASN A 15 6.80 26.54 -17.60
C ASN A 15 7.48 25.50 -16.68
N THR A 16 7.24 24.21 -16.90
CA THR A 16 7.90 23.12 -16.14
C THR A 16 8.73 22.25 -17.07
N ASN A 17 10.05 22.43 -17.03
CA ASN A 17 11.01 21.43 -17.49
C ASN A 17 11.01 20.25 -16.51
N THR A 18 10.39 19.14 -16.88
CA THR A 18 10.50 17.86 -16.16
C THR A 18 11.38 16.91 -16.98
N ASN A 19 12.61 16.71 -16.50
CA ASN A 19 13.51 15.65 -16.96
C ASN A 19 12.93 14.30 -16.53
N ASN A 20 12.37 13.56 -17.49
CA ASN A 20 11.92 12.17 -17.31
C ASN A 20 13.12 11.22 -17.44
N ASN A 21 13.62 10.71 -16.30
CA ASN A 21 14.61 9.63 -16.23
C ASN A 21 14.00 8.45 -15.47
N ASP A 22 13.03 7.74 -16.05
CA ASP A 22 12.37 6.62 -15.34
C ASP A 22 11.96 5.48 -16.28
N SER A 23 12.79 5.20 -17.29
CA SER A 23 12.49 4.24 -18.35
C SER A 23 13.54 3.14 -18.45
N ASN A 24 13.76 2.35 -17.38
CA ASN A 24 14.41 1.03 -17.54
C ASN A 24 14.29 0.04 -16.36
N ARG A 25 13.12 -0.14 -15.75
CA ARG A 25 12.93 -1.19 -14.72
C ARG A 25 12.16 -2.37 -15.29
N LYS A 26 12.79 -3.55 -15.36
CA LYS A 26 12.19 -4.77 -15.91
C LYS A 26 11.88 -5.75 -14.78
N THR A 27 10.63 -5.80 -14.36
CA THR A 27 10.12 -6.86 -13.49
C THR A 27 10.02 -8.15 -14.29
N VAL A 28 10.55 -9.25 -13.75
CA VAL A 28 10.49 -10.57 -14.39
C VAL A 28 9.76 -11.53 -13.47
N ASN A 29 8.83 -12.29 -14.02
CA ASN A 29 8.20 -13.39 -13.30
C ASN A 29 9.18 -14.57 -13.24
N GLN A 30 9.69 -14.89 -12.06
CA GLN A 30 10.54 -16.05 -11.82
C GLN A 30 9.73 -17.18 -11.18
N THR A 31 9.90 -18.40 -11.70
CA THR A 31 9.34 -19.61 -11.10
C THR A 31 10.27 -20.15 -10.01
N PHE A 32 9.70 -20.43 -8.85
CA PHE A 32 10.36 -21.06 -7.71
C PHE A 32 9.82 -22.49 -7.54
N GLU A 33 10.71 -23.43 -7.20
CA GLU A 33 10.36 -24.79 -6.81
C GLU A 33 10.69 -24.97 -5.33
N VAL A 34 9.72 -25.47 -4.56
CA VAL A 34 9.90 -25.75 -3.13
C VAL A 34 9.33 -27.10 -2.75
N THR A 35 9.97 -27.74 -1.78
CA THR A 35 9.49 -28.98 -1.18
C THR A 35 8.57 -28.65 0.00
N VAL A 36 7.37 -29.24 0.03
CA VAL A 36 6.44 -29.10 1.17
C VAL A 36 7.14 -29.59 2.44
N PRO A 37 7.26 -28.74 3.49
CA PRO A 37 7.92 -29.11 4.74
C PRO A 37 7.25 -30.27 5.47
N ASN A 38 8.01 -30.91 6.35
CA ASN A 38 7.45 -31.91 7.27
C ASN A 38 6.43 -31.26 8.21
N GLY A 39 5.33 -31.96 8.48
CA GLY A 39 4.25 -31.47 9.36
C GLY A 39 3.19 -30.62 8.65
N VAL A 40 3.48 -30.05 7.48
CA VAL A 40 2.51 -29.25 6.70
C VAL A 40 1.47 -30.17 6.05
N ARG A 41 0.20 -29.91 6.33
CA ARG A 41 -0.96 -30.65 5.79
C ARG A 41 -1.51 -29.99 4.51
N PRO A 42 -2.29 -30.74 3.70
CA PRO A 42 -3.05 -30.14 2.62
C PRO A 42 -3.87 -28.93 3.08
N ASN A 43 -3.88 -27.86 2.29
CA ASN A 43 -4.51 -26.57 2.56
C ASN A 43 -3.90 -25.76 3.71
N GLN A 44 -2.89 -26.28 4.41
CA GLN A 44 -2.20 -25.53 5.45
C GLN A 44 -1.22 -24.54 4.83
N PRO A 45 -1.19 -23.28 5.31
CA PRO A 45 -0.18 -22.32 4.90
C PRO A 45 1.18 -22.60 5.55
N PHE A 46 2.26 -22.31 4.84
CA PHE A 46 3.62 -22.34 5.35
C PHE A 46 4.43 -21.18 4.76
N SER A 47 5.41 -20.67 5.52
CA SER A 47 6.22 -19.53 5.11
C SER A 47 7.61 -19.96 4.65
N LEU A 48 8.16 -19.26 3.66
CA LEU A 48 9.51 -19.48 3.17
C LEU A 48 10.10 -18.19 2.57
N ILE A 49 11.41 -18.17 2.34
CA ILE A 49 12.09 -17.06 1.65
C ILE A 49 12.28 -17.41 0.17
N ALA A 50 11.76 -16.57 -0.73
CA ALA A 50 11.92 -16.68 -2.18
C ALA A 50 12.19 -15.29 -2.79
N GLY A 51 13.21 -15.19 -3.65
CA GLY A 51 13.61 -13.89 -4.22
C GLY A 51 14.07 -12.87 -3.15
N GLY A 52 14.61 -13.35 -2.03
CA GLY A 52 14.94 -12.52 -0.86
C GLY A 52 13.73 -12.11 -0.02
N GLN A 53 12.51 -12.47 -0.41
CA GLN A 53 11.28 -12.06 0.28
C GLN A 53 10.62 -13.20 1.03
N ARG A 54 10.03 -12.88 2.18
CA ARG A 54 9.20 -13.83 2.91
C ARG A 54 7.82 -13.92 2.28
N VAL A 55 7.48 -15.11 1.82
CA VAL A 55 6.20 -15.41 1.20
C VAL A 55 5.45 -16.47 1.98
N LEU A 56 4.12 -16.44 1.86
CA LEU A 56 3.20 -17.42 2.42
C LEU A 56 2.61 -18.24 1.28
N VAL A 57 2.86 -19.55 1.32
CA VAL A 57 2.38 -20.51 0.35
C VAL A 57 1.37 -21.43 1.01
N THR A 58 0.25 -21.69 0.33
CA THR A 58 -0.72 -22.68 0.78
C THR A 58 -0.39 -24.02 0.16
N CYS A 59 -0.25 -25.06 0.98
CA CYS A 59 -0.04 -26.43 0.52
C CYS A 59 -1.25 -26.88 -0.33
N PRO A 60 -1.05 -27.34 -1.58
CA PRO A 60 -2.16 -27.81 -2.41
C PRO A 60 -2.94 -29.00 -1.80
N PRO A 61 -4.22 -29.20 -2.13
CA PRO A 61 -5.06 -30.25 -1.55
C PRO A 61 -4.52 -31.68 -1.74
N ASN A 62 -3.76 -31.91 -2.81
CA ASN A 62 -3.20 -33.21 -3.19
C ASN A 62 -1.71 -33.35 -2.83
N ALA A 63 -1.09 -32.33 -2.25
CA ALA A 63 0.32 -32.34 -1.87
C ALA A 63 0.50 -32.85 -0.43
N ARG A 64 1.64 -33.51 -0.20
CA ARG A 64 2.07 -34.00 1.12
C ARG A 64 3.48 -33.54 1.42
N PRO A 65 3.94 -33.60 2.68
CA PRO A 65 5.35 -33.41 3.00
C PRO A 65 6.29 -34.15 2.03
N GLY A 66 7.33 -33.46 1.56
CA GLY A 66 8.25 -33.97 0.54
C GLY A 66 7.80 -33.77 -0.92
N THR A 67 6.54 -33.39 -1.17
CA THR A 67 6.07 -33.07 -2.53
C THR A 67 6.71 -31.77 -3.01
N ARG A 68 7.14 -31.73 -4.28
CA ARG A 68 7.64 -30.50 -4.89
C ARG A 68 6.51 -29.72 -5.52
N ILE A 69 6.40 -28.44 -5.18
CA ILE A 69 5.43 -27.50 -5.73
C ILE A 69 6.15 -26.33 -6.37
N ARG A 70 5.48 -25.66 -7.32
CA ARG A 70 6.03 -24.50 -8.02
C ARG A 70 5.08 -23.31 -7.93
N PHE A 71 5.64 -22.12 -7.86
CA PHE A 71 4.89 -20.88 -7.92
C PHE A 71 5.72 -19.78 -8.58
N ASN A 72 5.06 -18.72 -9.04
CA ASN A 72 5.70 -17.59 -9.69
C ASN A 72 5.72 -16.38 -8.77
N LEU A 73 6.82 -15.64 -8.75
CA LEU A 73 6.90 -14.33 -8.13
C LEU A 73 7.44 -13.30 -9.11
N PRO A 74 6.86 -12.08 -9.15
CA PRO A 74 7.49 -10.95 -9.80
C PRO A 74 8.70 -10.53 -8.96
N ILE A 75 9.89 -10.58 -9.55
CA ILE A 75 11.11 -10.07 -8.94
C ILE A 75 11.66 -8.90 -9.75
N SER A 76 12.12 -7.88 -9.05
CA SER A 76 12.86 -6.77 -9.66
C SER A 76 14.26 -7.26 -9.97
N VAL A 77 14.60 -7.30 -11.26
CA VAL A 77 15.97 -7.61 -11.69
C VAL A 77 16.68 -6.27 -11.81
N SER A 78 17.56 -5.95 -10.85
CA SER A 78 18.55 -4.89 -11.08
C SER A 78 19.41 -5.29 -12.30
N GLY A 79 19.74 -4.31 -13.15
CA GLY A 79 20.47 -4.52 -14.41
C GLY A 79 21.79 -5.31 -14.28
N PRO A 80 22.44 -5.65 -15.40
CA PRO A 80 23.41 -6.75 -15.48
C PRO A 80 24.51 -6.62 -14.42
N ALA A 81 24.62 -7.69 -13.62
CA ALA A 81 25.67 -8.04 -12.67
C ALA A 81 26.88 -7.08 -12.68
N ASP A 82 26.87 -6.15 -11.72
CA ASP A 82 28.10 -5.48 -11.35
C ASP A 82 29.06 -6.54 -10.81
N LYS A 83 30.20 -6.68 -11.48
CA LYS A 83 31.19 -7.71 -11.18
C LYS A 83 31.74 -7.44 -9.78
N GLY A 84 31.51 -8.37 -8.86
CA GLY A 84 32.27 -8.45 -7.61
C GLY A 84 31.57 -7.87 -6.40
N ASN A 85 30.39 -8.39 -6.07
CA ASN A 85 30.06 -8.78 -4.70
C ASN A 85 28.76 -9.57 -4.73
N ASN A 86 28.86 -10.90 -4.74
CA ASN A 86 27.76 -11.80 -4.41
C ASN A 86 27.43 -11.66 -2.91
N LYS A 87 27.09 -10.46 -2.47
CA LYS A 87 26.32 -10.28 -1.25
C LYS A 87 24.92 -10.71 -1.64
N LYS A 88 24.66 -12.02 -1.52
CA LYS A 88 23.32 -12.60 -1.47
C LYS A 88 22.50 -11.58 -0.69
N LEU A 89 21.56 -10.90 -1.36
CA LEU A 89 20.67 -9.93 -0.73
C LEU A 89 19.83 -10.72 0.26
N ASP A 90 20.39 -10.95 1.44
CA ASP A 90 19.75 -11.55 2.60
C ASP A 90 18.89 -10.47 3.23
N VAL A 91 18.02 -9.88 2.41
CA VAL A 91 17.11 -8.82 2.84
C VAL A 91 15.81 -9.49 3.23
N SER A 92 15.87 -10.26 4.31
CA SER A 92 14.66 -10.67 5.00
C SER A 92 13.89 -9.42 5.40
N LEU A 93 12.60 -9.38 5.10
CA LEU A 93 11.66 -8.43 5.68
C LEU A 93 11.79 -8.54 7.21
N LYS A 94 12.57 -7.66 7.86
CA LYS A 94 12.65 -7.60 9.33
C LYS A 94 11.41 -6.90 9.88
N TYR A 95 10.24 -7.44 9.57
CA TYR A 95 9.03 -7.23 10.35
C TYR A 95 8.81 -8.41 11.29
N ASP A 96 9.90 -9.11 11.64
CA ASP A 96 9.91 -10.11 12.68
C ASP A 96 9.91 -9.35 14.00
N THR A 97 8.73 -9.29 14.61
CA THR A 97 8.58 -8.76 15.95
C THR A 97 8.99 -9.84 16.97
N GLU A 98 9.45 -9.41 18.14
CA GLU A 98 9.87 -10.32 19.20
C GLU A 98 8.74 -11.27 19.67
N ASP A 99 7.48 -10.87 19.44
CA ASP A 99 6.27 -11.64 19.78
C ASP A 99 5.81 -12.62 18.68
N GLY A 100 6.62 -12.79 17.64
CA GLY A 100 6.45 -13.78 16.56
C GLY A 100 5.56 -13.34 15.41
N TRP A 101 5.08 -12.09 15.38
CA TRP A 101 4.31 -11.57 14.25
C TRP A 101 5.22 -11.15 13.10
N ILE A 102 4.78 -11.48 11.90
CA ILE A 102 5.55 -11.30 10.68
C ILE A 102 4.63 -10.90 9.55
N ARG A 103 5.05 -9.87 8.81
CA ARG A 103 4.39 -9.49 7.56
C ARG A 103 4.90 -10.37 6.42
N SER A 104 3.99 -11.05 5.75
CA SER A 104 4.29 -11.95 4.63
C SER A 104 3.43 -11.61 3.41
N ILE A 105 3.89 -12.03 2.23
CA ILE A 105 3.12 -11.90 0.98
C ILE A 105 2.49 -13.23 0.62
N ARG A 106 1.17 -13.24 0.45
CA ARG A 106 0.45 -14.42 0.04
C ARG A 106 0.62 -14.66 -1.46
N VAL A 107 1.16 -15.83 -1.81
CA VAL A 107 1.51 -16.15 -3.20
C VAL A 107 0.28 -16.28 -4.12
N THR A 108 -0.91 -16.54 -3.56
CA THR A 108 -2.12 -16.72 -4.37
C THR A 108 -2.62 -15.43 -5.02
N ASP A 109 -2.39 -14.27 -4.38
CA ASP A 109 -2.92 -12.99 -4.84
C ASP A 109 -1.98 -11.79 -4.60
N MET A 110 -0.73 -12.07 -4.23
CA MET A 110 0.32 -11.09 -3.93
C MET A 110 -0.03 -10.09 -2.82
N LYS A 111 -1.07 -10.34 -2.00
CA LYS A 111 -1.44 -9.41 -0.93
C LYS A 111 -0.57 -9.60 0.30
N PHE A 112 -0.37 -8.50 1.03
CA PHE A 112 0.29 -8.55 2.33
C PHE A 112 -0.67 -9.06 3.41
N MET A 113 -0.16 -9.86 4.32
CA MET A 113 -0.90 -10.39 5.47
C MET A 113 0.02 -10.50 6.68
N TRP A 114 -0.54 -10.34 7.87
CA TRP A 114 0.15 -10.65 9.10
C TRP A 114 -0.04 -12.13 9.43
N ILE A 115 1.05 -12.83 9.66
CA ILE A 115 1.05 -14.19 10.17
C ILE A 115 1.83 -14.22 11.47
N ARG A 116 1.54 -15.20 12.33
CA ARG A 116 2.35 -15.45 13.51
C ARG A 116 3.15 -16.74 13.30
N MET A 117 4.43 -16.71 13.63
CA MET A 117 5.29 -17.89 13.60
C MET A 117 5.67 -18.28 15.03
N ASP A 118 5.80 -19.59 15.27
CA ASP A 118 6.34 -20.09 16.52
C ASP A 118 7.88 -20.08 16.53
N ASN A 119 8.46 -20.50 17.66
CA ASN A 119 9.92 -20.59 17.82
C ASN A 119 10.56 -21.65 16.90
N ALA A 120 9.79 -22.57 16.33
CA ALA A 120 10.24 -23.53 15.34
C ALA A 120 10.19 -22.97 13.91
N GLY A 121 9.64 -21.77 13.73
CA GLY A 121 9.47 -21.12 12.42
C GLY A 121 8.21 -21.59 11.68
N GLU A 122 7.31 -22.31 12.35
CA GLU A 122 6.06 -22.80 11.77
C GLU A 122 4.97 -21.73 11.87
N VAL A 123 4.11 -21.68 10.84
CA VAL A 123 3.00 -20.73 10.81
C VAL A 123 1.91 -21.18 11.78
N MET A 124 1.65 -20.38 12.80
CA MET A 124 0.56 -20.62 13.74
C MET A 124 -0.78 -20.19 13.13
N THR A 125 -1.71 -21.13 13.09
CA THR A 125 -3.11 -20.87 12.74
C THR A 125 -3.92 -20.67 14.02
N SER A 126 -4.76 -19.63 14.06
CA SER A 126 -5.72 -19.44 15.14
C SER A 126 -6.66 -20.65 15.24
N ASP A 127 -6.91 -21.12 16.46
CA ASP A 127 -7.95 -22.13 16.75
C ASP A 127 -9.33 -21.48 16.94
N GLY A 128 -9.44 -20.16 16.73
CA GLY A 128 -10.63 -19.36 16.93
C GLY A 128 -10.79 -18.84 18.37
N SER A 129 -9.95 -19.27 19.30
CA SER A 129 -9.96 -18.76 20.68
C SER A 129 -9.09 -17.51 20.81
N PHE A 130 -9.55 -16.56 21.63
CA PHE A 130 -8.75 -15.39 21.96
C PHE A 130 -7.71 -15.75 23.03
N ASN A 131 -6.47 -15.36 22.79
CA ASN A 131 -5.38 -15.45 23.75
C ASN A 131 -4.63 -14.12 23.76
N VAL A 132 -4.47 -13.56 24.96
CA VAL A 132 -3.90 -12.22 25.18
C VAL A 132 -2.47 -12.06 24.67
N ASP A 133 -1.67 -13.13 24.68
CA ASP A 133 -0.26 -13.11 24.29
C ASP A 133 -0.06 -13.38 22.80
N THR A 134 -1.07 -13.99 22.15
CA THR A 134 -0.89 -14.61 20.84
C THR A 134 -1.85 -14.11 19.77
N SER A 135 -2.99 -13.58 20.17
CA SER A 135 -4.01 -13.08 19.25
C SER A 135 -3.76 -11.62 18.94
N ALA A 136 -3.68 -11.29 17.65
CA ALA A 136 -3.68 -9.93 17.17
C ALA A 136 -4.90 -9.71 16.25
N TYR A 137 -5.41 -8.49 16.29
CA TYR A 137 -6.52 -8.06 15.45
C TYR A 137 -6.16 -6.79 14.71
N VAL A 138 -6.74 -6.63 13.53
CA VAL A 138 -6.59 -5.44 12.71
C VAL A 138 -7.94 -4.85 12.34
N CYS A 139 -7.93 -3.57 12.03
CA CYS A 139 -9.08 -2.87 11.48
C CYS A 139 -9.28 -3.29 10.02
N ASN A 140 -10.43 -3.88 9.72
CA ASN A 140 -10.89 -4.20 8.39
C ASN A 140 -11.93 -3.15 7.95
N LEU A 141 -11.67 -2.50 6.82
CA LEU A 141 -12.59 -1.55 6.19
C LEU A 141 -13.16 -2.18 4.92
N ALA A 142 -14.41 -2.63 4.99
CA ALA A 142 -15.14 -3.17 3.85
C ALA A 142 -15.99 -2.07 3.21
N PHE A 143 -15.72 -1.73 1.95
CA PHE A 143 -16.56 -0.80 1.21
C PHE A 143 -17.82 -1.52 0.72
N LEU A 144 -18.97 -0.88 0.89
CA LEU A 144 -20.27 -1.35 0.40
C LEU A 144 -20.61 -0.59 -0.87
N GLU A 145 -21.49 -1.16 -1.71
CA GLU A 145 -22.11 -0.39 -2.78
C GLU A 145 -22.84 0.80 -2.16
N GLY A 146 -22.39 2.00 -2.51
CA GLY A 146 -22.93 3.26 -2.01
C GLY A 146 -23.91 3.86 -3.02
N ASN A 147 -24.89 4.59 -2.50
CA ASN A 147 -25.83 5.36 -3.33
C ASN A 147 -25.33 6.78 -3.65
N ASP A 148 -24.26 7.26 -3.01
CA ASP A 148 -23.64 8.57 -3.26
C ASP A 148 -22.19 8.37 -3.73
N SER A 149 -21.88 8.78 -4.96
CA SER A 149 -20.54 8.66 -5.53
C SER A 149 -19.48 9.49 -4.80
N ARG A 150 -19.89 10.50 -4.01
CA ARG A 150 -18.99 11.36 -3.24
C ARG A 150 -18.59 10.75 -1.91
N MET A 151 -19.40 9.86 -1.34
CA MET A 151 -19.15 9.23 -0.05
C MET A 151 -19.16 7.72 -0.17
N ARG A 152 -17.99 7.10 0.09
CA ARG A 152 -17.93 5.65 0.22
C ARG A 152 -18.64 5.21 1.48
N THR A 153 -19.71 4.46 1.32
CA THR A 153 -20.27 3.68 2.41
C THR A 153 -19.35 2.51 2.70
N GLY A 154 -19.07 2.25 3.97
CA GLY A 154 -18.28 1.11 4.37
C GLY A 154 -18.60 0.65 5.78
N LYS A 155 -18.18 -0.56 6.11
CA LYS A 155 -18.23 -1.14 7.44
C LYS A 155 -16.81 -1.26 7.97
N VAL A 156 -16.60 -0.74 9.17
CA VAL A 156 -15.40 -0.99 9.95
C VAL A 156 -15.67 -2.17 10.88
N SER A 157 -14.77 -3.15 10.89
CA SER A 157 -14.81 -4.28 11.80
C SER A 157 -13.41 -4.62 12.29
N ILE A 158 -13.31 -5.22 13.47
CA ILE A 158 -12.06 -5.77 13.98
C ILE A 158 -12.04 -7.26 13.62
N VAL A 159 -10.99 -7.72 12.95
CA VAL A 159 -10.82 -9.12 12.52
C VAL A 159 -9.46 -9.65 12.93
N PRO A 160 -9.28 -10.97 13.11
CA PRO A 160 -7.96 -11.55 13.35
C PRO A 160 -6.96 -11.12 12.29
N ALA A 161 -5.73 -10.79 12.71
CA ALA A 161 -4.70 -10.26 11.82
C ALA A 161 -4.35 -11.23 10.66
N SER A 162 -4.48 -12.53 10.90
CA SER A 162 -4.29 -13.61 9.93
C SER A 162 -5.43 -13.77 8.91
N GLU A 163 -6.55 -13.08 9.10
CA GLU A 163 -7.71 -13.11 8.19
C GLU A 163 -7.79 -11.88 7.29
N HIS A 164 -7.03 -10.83 7.61
CA HIS A 164 -7.02 -9.59 6.85
C HIS A 164 -5.85 -9.54 5.89
N THR A 165 -6.08 -8.93 4.72
CA THR A 165 -5.04 -8.71 3.72
C THR A 165 -5.02 -7.28 3.23
N VAL A 166 -3.85 -6.80 2.80
CA VAL A 166 -3.64 -5.48 2.23
C VAL A 166 -3.15 -5.63 0.81
N ASP A 167 -3.78 -4.90 -0.11
CA ASP A 167 -3.36 -4.89 -1.51
C ASP A 167 -1.91 -4.38 -1.65
N SER A 168 -1.16 -4.99 -2.56
CA SER A 168 0.24 -4.65 -2.86
C SER A 168 0.38 -3.84 -4.16
N VAL A 169 -0.73 -3.30 -4.65
CA VAL A 169 -0.80 -2.57 -5.91
C VAL A 169 -1.50 -1.23 -5.69
N ILE A 170 -0.93 -0.17 -6.27
CA ILE A 170 -1.55 1.16 -6.28
C ILE A 170 -1.87 1.53 -7.72
N LYS A 171 -3.10 1.98 -7.94
CA LYS A 171 -3.59 2.45 -9.25
C LYS A 171 -3.80 3.96 -9.21
N ASN A 172 -3.42 4.64 -10.29
CA ASN A 172 -3.72 6.06 -10.47
C ASN A 172 -5.20 6.28 -10.85
N THR A 173 -5.57 7.54 -11.10
CA THR A 173 -6.93 7.93 -11.50
C THR A 173 -7.39 7.32 -12.83
N SER A 174 -6.47 7.04 -13.75
CA SER A 174 -6.76 6.35 -15.02
C SER A 174 -6.92 4.83 -14.87
N GLY A 175 -6.68 4.28 -13.67
CA GLY A 175 -6.70 2.85 -13.40
C GLY A 175 -5.40 2.11 -13.75
N ALA A 176 -4.38 2.82 -14.24
CA ALA A 176 -3.05 2.26 -14.49
C ALA A 176 -2.32 1.98 -13.17
N GLU A 177 -1.64 0.83 -13.11
CA GLU A 177 -0.80 0.44 -11.97
C GLU A 177 0.46 1.31 -11.96
N VAL A 178 0.67 2.02 -10.84
CA VAL A 178 1.80 2.93 -10.64
C VAL A 178 2.74 2.46 -9.55
N VAL A 179 2.31 1.51 -8.73
CA VAL A 179 3.15 0.78 -7.78
C VAL A 179 2.69 -0.67 -7.79
N ASP A 180 3.65 -1.58 -7.86
CA ASP A 180 3.42 -3.02 -7.73
C ASP A 180 4.18 -3.61 -6.53
N TYR A 181 3.96 -4.91 -6.31
CA TYR A 181 4.61 -5.67 -5.26
C TYR A 181 6.14 -5.63 -5.32
N SER A 182 6.70 -5.77 -6.53
CA SER A 182 8.14 -5.83 -6.74
C SER A 182 8.79 -4.49 -6.40
N GLU A 183 8.09 -3.39 -6.67
CA GLU A 183 8.48 -2.05 -6.28
C GLU A 183 8.50 -1.85 -4.78
N ILE A 184 7.42 -2.19 -4.08
CA ILE A 184 7.34 -2.07 -2.62
C ILE A 184 8.46 -2.87 -1.94
N THR A 185 8.69 -4.09 -2.45
CA THR A 185 9.75 -4.98 -2.00
C THR A 185 11.13 -4.34 -2.09
N GLU A 186 11.46 -3.73 -3.22
CA GLU A 186 12.76 -3.09 -3.42
C GLU A 186 12.92 -1.86 -2.52
N VAL A 187 11.91 -0.98 -2.49
CA VAL A 187 11.93 0.26 -1.69
C VAL A 187 12.07 -0.04 -0.21
N GLN A 188 11.53 -1.15 0.27
CA GLN A 188 11.69 -1.55 1.66
C GLN A 188 13.17 -1.74 2.06
N THR A 189 14.03 -2.15 1.12
CA THR A 189 15.45 -2.40 1.39
C THR A 189 16.27 -1.12 1.47
N GLN A 190 15.70 0.00 1.02
CA GLN A 190 16.36 1.30 0.95
C GLN A 190 16.42 2.01 2.30
N SER A 191 17.24 3.05 2.37
CA SER A 191 17.34 3.96 3.51
C SER A 191 16.03 4.72 3.76
N PHE A 192 15.91 5.34 4.93
CA PHE A 192 14.74 6.15 5.27
C PHE A 192 14.53 7.31 4.27
N ASP A 193 15.60 8.02 3.90
CA ASP A 193 15.50 9.18 3.01
C ASP A 193 15.08 8.79 1.59
N GLU A 194 15.57 7.65 1.10
CA GLU A 194 15.17 7.08 -0.18
C GLU A 194 13.69 6.65 -0.16
N LYS A 195 13.22 6.03 0.93
CA LYS A 195 11.80 5.70 1.14
C LYS A 195 10.91 6.93 1.15
N VAL A 196 11.33 8.00 1.83
CA VAL A 196 10.60 9.27 1.86
C VAL A 196 10.54 9.87 0.46
N SER A 197 11.67 9.89 -0.25
CA SER A 197 11.75 10.42 -1.62
C SER A 197 10.84 9.65 -2.58
N TRP A 198 10.86 8.31 -2.51
CA TRP A 198 9.97 7.44 -3.26
C TRP A 198 8.50 7.72 -2.92
N LEU A 199 8.15 7.76 -1.63
CA LEU A 199 6.77 8.00 -1.19
C LEU A 199 6.25 9.34 -1.72
N LEU A 200 7.03 10.42 -1.59
CA LEU A 200 6.63 11.74 -2.08
C LEU A 200 6.45 11.76 -3.61
N LYS A 201 7.33 11.08 -4.36
CA LYS A 201 7.22 10.94 -5.81
C LYS A 201 5.95 10.19 -6.21
N THR A 202 5.66 9.08 -5.53
CA THR A 202 4.44 8.29 -5.73
C THR A 202 3.19 9.09 -5.37
N CYS A 203 3.16 9.78 -4.23
CA CYS A 203 2.03 10.65 -3.87
C CYS A 203 1.79 11.75 -4.92
N LYS A 204 2.86 12.32 -5.48
CA LYS A 204 2.77 13.33 -6.54
C LYS A 204 2.17 12.76 -7.83
N SER A 205 2.51 11.52 -8.21
CA SER A 205 1.94 10.88 -9.42
C SER A 205 0.46 10.47 -9.24
N LEU A 206 -0.01 10.38 -8.00
CA LEU A 206 -1.42 10.12 -7.67
C LEU A 206 -2.27 11.40 -7.58
N GLY A 207 -1.62 12.57 -7.49
CA GLY A 207 -2.28 13.87 -7.44
C GLY A 207 -2.78 14.31 -8.81
N VAL A 208 -3.76 15.21 -8.83
CA VAL A 208 -4.23 15.85 -10.07
C VAL A 208 -3.25 16.97 -10.43
N PRO A 209 -2.70 16.99 -11.67
CA PRO A 209 -1.86 18.09 -12.14
C PRO A 209 -2.54 19.46 -11.99
N TRP A 210 -1.75 20.49 -11.72
CA TRP A 210 -2.27 21.83 -11.45
C TRP A 210 -3.09 22.42 -12.61
N ASP A 211 -2.64 22.16 -13.84
CA ASP A 211 -3.26 22.56 -15.09
C ASP A 211 -4.62 21.87 -15.34
N GLU A 212 -4.84 20.70 -14.74
CA GLU A 212 -6.12 19.99 -14.79
C GLU A 212 -7.12 20.45 -13.71
N GLY A 213 -6.68 21.25 -12.73
CA GLY A 213 -7.55 21.94 -11.78
C GLY A 213 -6.99 22.06 -10.36
N HIS A 214 -7.49 23.06 -9.62
CA HIS A 214 -7.16 23.30 -8.22
C HIS A 214 -8.43 23.59 -7.40
N MET A 215 -8.35 23.36 -6.09
CA MET A 215 -9.43 23.69 -5.17
C MET A 215 -9.15 25.03 -4.51
N ARG A 216 -10.10 25.97 -4.62
CA ARG A 216 -10.07 27.21 -3.85
C ARG A 216 -10.88 27.04 -2.56
N ILE A 217 -10.26 27.32 -1.43
CA ILE A 217 -10.87 27.20 -0.09
C ILE A 217 -10.83 28.57 0.57
N CYS A 218 -11.99 29.24 0.62
CA CYS A 218 -12.12 30.54 1.24
C CYS A 218 -12.46 30.40 2.73
N VAL A 219 -11.67 31.02 3.61
CA VAL A 219 -11.84 30.92 5.07
C VAL A 219 -11.80 32.29 5.73
N ARG A 220 -12.55 32.49 6.81
CA ARG A 220 -12.42 33.68 7.64
C ARG A 220 -11.31 33.46 8.68
N ARG A 221 -10.46 34.46 8.89
CA ARG A 221 -9.36 34.38 9.89
C ARG A 221 -9.89 34.01 11.28
N ASP A 222 -10.97 34.66 11.70
CA ASP A 222 -11.56 34.47 13.03
C ASP A 222 -12.32 33.14 13.17
N ASN A 223 -12.54 32.41 12.07
CA ASN A 223 -13.27 31.13 12.06
C ASN A 223 -12.50 30.04 11.29
N LEU A 224 -11.15 30.12 11.28
CA LEU A 224 -10.30 29.30 10.42
C LEU A 224 -10.62 27.81 10.51
N LEU A 225 -10.71 27.25 11.72
CA LEU A 225 -10.97 25.83 11.90
C LEU A 225 -12.35 25.42 11.39
N SER A 226 -13.40 26.15 11.78
CA SER A 226 -14.78 25.83 11.41
C SER A 226 -14.99 25.89 9.89
N ASP A 227 -14.51 26.98 9.26
CA ASP A 227 -14.61 27.18 7.82
C ASP A 227 -13.79 26.12 7.06
N SER A 228 -12.58 25.79 7.54
CA SER A 228 -11.73 24.76 6.92
C SER A 228 -12.36 23.38 7.01
N VAL A 229 -12.90 22.98 8.17
CA VAL A 229 -13.55 21.68 8.34
C VAL A 229 -14.77 21.58 7.42
N SER A 230 -15.62 22.60 7.39
CA SER A 230 -16.79 22.61 6.52
C SER A 230 -16.41 22.54 5.04
N ALA A 231 -15.36 23.27 4.61
CA ALA A 231 -14.89 23.22 3.24
C ALA A 231 -14.30 21.86 2.87
N VAL A 232 -13.36 21.32 3.66
CA VAL A 232 -12.69 20.04 3.37
C VAL A 232 -13.66 18.86 3.42
N MET A 233 -14.58 18.83 4.38
CA MET A 233 -15.59 17.77 4.50
C MET A 233 -16.62 17.79 3.37
N SER A 234 -16.69 18.87 2.57
CA SER A 234 -17.55 18.96 1.40
C SER A 234 -16.89 18.48 0.10
N LEU A 235 -15.58 18.23 0.11
CA LEU A 235 -14.81 17.84 -1.07
C LEU A 235 -15.07 16.37 -1.45
N SER A 236 -15.14 16.11 -2.75
CA SER A 236 -15.08 14.74 -3.27
C SER A 236 -13.68 14.14 -3.12
N ARG A 237 -13.55 12.82 -3.26
CA ARG A 237 -12.25 12.13 -3.25
C ARG A 237 -11.34 12.64 -4.36
N GLU A 238 -11.90 12.97 -5.51
CA GLU A 238 -11.20 13.51 -6.66
C GLU A 238 -10.70 14.92 -6.37
N ASP A 239 -11.49 15.74 -5.68
CA ASP A 239 -11.10 17.10 -5.28
C ASP A 239 -10.03 17.10 -4.17
N LEU A 240 -10.06 16.13 -3.25
CA LEU A 240 -9.02 15.97 -2.23
C LEU A 240 -7.63 15.72 -2.82
N LYS A 241 -7.54 15.23 -4.07
CA LYS A 241 -6.28 14.99 -4.78
C LYS A 241 -5.77 16.19 -5.58
N LYS A 242 -6.57 17.24 -5.73
CA LYS A 242 -6.16 18.49 -6.36
C LYS A 242 -5.34 19.33 -5.39
N VAL A 243 -4.57 20.26 -5.91
CA VAL A 243 -3.85 21.23 -5.08
C VAL A 243 -4.85 22.21 -4.44
N TRP A 244 -4.67 22.51 -3.15
CA TRP A 244 -5.55 23.42 -2.42
C TRP A 244 -4.94 24.83 -2.33
N ARG A 245 -5.75 25.84 -2.63
CA ARG A 245 -5.43 27.26 -2.53
C ARG A 245 -6.34 27.89 -1.49
N PHE A 246 -5.77 28.23 -0.34
CA PHE A 246 -6.49 28.93 0.71
C PHE A 246 -6.48 30.44 0.47
N GLU A 247 -7.63 31.07 0.67
CA GLU A 247 -7.77 32.52 0.63
C GLU A 247 -8.54 33.02 1.84
N PHE A 248 -8.02 34.08 2.46
CA PHE A 248 -8.72 34.72 3.57
C PHE A 248 -9.77 35.67 3.04
N MET A 249 -11.02 35.51 3.48
CA MET A 249 -12.07 36.46 3.17
C MET A 249 -11.71 37.80 3.82
N GLU A 250 -11.58 38.86 3.02
CA GLU A 250 -11.38 40.20 3.56
C GLU A 250 -12.62 40.62 4.36
N GLY A 251 -12.42 40.96 5.63
CA GLY A 251 -13.45 41.61 6.41
C GLY A 251 -13.75 42.97 5.78
N ARG A 252 -15.01 43.24 5.44
CA ARG A 252 -15.42 44.63 5.20
C ARG A 252 -15.15 45.38 6.50
N ILE A 253 -14.15 46.25 6.50
CA ILE A 253 -14.06 47.32 7.49
C ILE A 253 -15.26 48.20 7.18
N GLN A 254 -16.32 48.11 7.98
CA GLN A 254 -17.34 49.15 8.01
C GLN A 254 -16.65 50.40 8.57
N ALA A 255 -16.44 51.38 7.69
CA ALA A 255 -16.02 52.73 8.04
C ALA A 255 -17.11 53.46 8.83
#